data_AF-X1K9I5-F1
#
_entry.id   AF-X1K9I5-F1
#
_cell.length_a   1.000
_cell.length_b   1.000
_cell.length_c   1.000
_cell.angle_alpha   90.00
_cell.angle_beta   90.00
_cell.angle_gamma   90.00
#
_symmetry.space_group_name_H-M   'P 1'
#
loop_
_entity.id
_entity.type
_entity.pdbx_description
1 polymer ?
#
loop_
_entity_poly.entity_id
_entity_poly.type
_entity_poly.pdbx_seq_one_letter_code
_entity_poly.pdbx_strand_id
1 'polypeptide(L)'
;MNKNQIVLKLVLDEIGFDIVEIGVFLKRKILQKKTYLLQLTGVDLGYRYNWYIYGPYCPALANDVFALREEIEHDKEFEEYELNPKTKKKLRILLDTILVIPPGIEEHERLELLASLHYLKHIAYWAGKGNPKFNEVFQKLIES
;
A
#
# COMPACT_ATOMS: atom_id res chain seq x y z
N MET A 1 15.41 -15.65 -7.88
CA MET A 1 14.52 -14.88 -6.99
C MET A 1 14.68 -15.38 -5.58
N ASN A 2 14.74 -14.49 -4.59
CA ASN A 2 14.64 -14.90 -3.19
C ASN A 2 13.17 -15.05 -2.77
N LYS A 3 12.91 -15.75 -1.66
CA LYS A 3 11.55 -16.01 -1.18
C LYS A 3 10.73 -14.74 -0.92
N ASN A 4 11.37 -13.65 -0.46
CA ASN A 4 10.68 -12.39 -0.20
C ASN A 4 10.24 -11.72 -1.51
N GLN A 5 11.05 -11.80 -2.56
CA GLN A 5 10.73 -11.31 -3.89
C GLN A 5 9.59 -12.10 -4.53
N ILE A 6 9.56 -13.43 -4.37
CA ILE A 6 8.44 -14.27 -4.81
C ILE A 6 7.14 -13.84 -4.10
N VAL A 7 7.18 -13.72 -2.77
CA VAL A 7 6.00 -13.29 -1.99
C VAL A 7 5.55 -11.89 -2.41
N LEU A 8 6.49 -10.95 -2.59
CA LEU A 8 6.17 -9.61 -3.07
C LEU A 8 5.48 -9.67 -4.43
N LYS A 9 6.03 -10.39 -5.41
CA LYS A 9 5.44 -10.53 -6.75
C LYS A 9 4.01 -11.04 -6.69
N LEU A 10 3.79 -12.14 -5.97
CA LEU A 10 2.46 -12.75 -5.84
C LEU A 10 1.45 -11.80 -5.19
N VAL A 11 1.88 -11.01 -4.20
CA VAL A 11 1.00 -10.02 -3.57
C VAL A 11 0.69 -8.84 -4.50
N LEU A 12 1.68 -8.36 -5.27
CA LEU A 12 1.47 -7.30 -6.25
C LEU A 12 0.47 -7.72 -7.34
N ASP A 13 0.56 -8.97 -7.80
CA ASP A 13 -0.38 -9.53 -8.78
C ASP A 13 -1.80 -9.59 -8.21
N GLU A 14 -1.97 -10.07 -6.98
CA GLU A 14 -3.30 -10.16 -6.36
C GLU A 14 -3.94 -8.77 -6.16
N ILE A 15 -3.15 -7.71 -5.93
CA ILE A 15 -3.66 -6.33 -5.84
C ILE A 15 -3.77 -5.60 -7.18
N GLY A 16 -3.49 -6.30 -8.29
CA GLY A 16 -3.56 -5.76 -9.64
C GLY A 16 -2.54 -4.66 -9.92
N PHE A 17 -1.33 -4.75 -9.36
CA PHE A 17 -0.24 -3.83 -9.67
C PHE A 17 0.71 -4.45 -10.69
N ASP A 18 0.81 -3.83 -11.87
CA ASP A 18 1.79 -4.22 -12.88
C ASP A 18 3.17 -3.63 -12.54
N ILE A 19 4.14 -4.52 -12.35
CA ILE A 19 5.50 -4.17 -12.00
C ILE A 19 6.23 -3.36 -13.08
N VAL A 20 5.86 -3.52 -14.35
CA VAL A 20 6.46 -2.77 -15.47
C VAL A 20 6.19 -1.27 -15.31
N GLU A 21 5.10 -0.92 -14.65
CA GLU A 21 4.65 0.45 -14.47
C GLU A 21 5.43 1.22 -13.39
N ILE A 22 6.29 0.57 -12.60
CA ILE A 22 7.02 1.19 -11.46
C ILE A 22 7.86 2.41 -11.84
N GLY A 23 8.30 2.52 -13.10
CA GLY A 23 9.01 3.68 -13.62
C GLY A 23 8.16 4.96 -13.62
N VAL A 24 6.85 4.82 -13.82
CA VAL A 24 5.91 5.95 -13.88
C VAL A 24 5.64 6.47 -12.48
N PHE A 25 5.81 7.80 -12.30
CA PHE A 25 5.64 8.44 -10.99
C PHE A 25 4.29 8.14 -10.33
N LEU A 26 3.20 8.27 -11.09
CA LEU A 26 1.85 8.02 -10.60
C LEU A 26 1.66 6.58 -10.15
N LYS A 27 2.23 5.62 -10.89
CA LYS A 27 2.12 4.19 -10.61
C LYS A 27 2.94 3.80 -9.39
N ARG A 28 4.14 4.35 -9.25
CA ARG A 28 4.93 4.24 -8.01
C ARG A 28 4.20 4.83 -6.80
N LYS A 29 3.48 5.94 -6.96
CA LYS A 29 2.64 6.51 -5.91
C LYS A 29 1.50 5.55 -5.54
N ILE A 30 0.79 5.00 -6.51
CA ILE A 30 -0.27 3.99 -6.29
C ILE A 30 0.27 2.76 -5.54
N LEU A 31 1.40 2.19 -5.98
CA LEU A 31 2.07 1.07 -5.32
C LEU A 31 2.29 1.34 -3.83
N GLN A 32 2.86 2.51 -3.51
CA GLN A 32 3.19 2.89 -2.15
C GLN A 32 1.93 2.92 -1.26
N LYS A 33 0.82 3.45 -1.77
CA LYS A 33 -0.44 3.56 -1.02
C LYS A 33 -1.17 2.23 -0.91
N LYS A 34 -1.28 1.47 -2.00
CA LYS A 34 -1.91 0.14 -1.99
C LYS A 34 -1.20 -0.80 -1.02
N THR A 35 0.12 -0.86 -1.10
CA THR A 35 0.93 -1.75 -0.24
C THR A 35 0.85 -1.32 1.23
N TYR A 36 0.84 -0.01 1.50
CA TYR A 36 0.63 0.51 2.86
C TYR A 36 -0.70 0.04 3.45
N LEU A 37 -1.81 0.27 2.72
CA LEU A 37 -3.16 -0.10 3.16
C LEU A 37 -3.31 -1.62 3.29
N LEU A 38 -2.65 -2.38 2.41
CA LEU A 38 -2.62 -3.82 2.46
C LEU A 38 -2.02 -4.36 3.75
N GLN A 39 -0.91 -3.78 4.22
CA GLN A 39 -0.30 -4.24 5.47
C GLN A 39 -1.21 -4.03 6.69
N LEU A 40 -2.18 -3.10 6.61
CA LEU A 40 -3.18 -2.89 7.67
C LEU A 40 -4.14 -4.09 7.83
N THR A 41 -4.25 -4.97 6.83
CA THR A 41 -5.02 -6.23 6.91
C THR A 41 -4.30 -7.33 7.71
N GLY A 42 -3.08 -7.04 8.18
CA GLY A 42 -2.20 -8.01 8.84
C GLY A 42 -1.55 -8.98 7.86
N VAL A 43 -1.39 -8.59 6.60
CA VAL A 43 -0.42 -9.19 5.66
C VAL A 43 0.84 -8.32 5.73
N ASP A 44 1.73 -8.60 6.69
CA ASP A 44 2.98 -7.82 6.86
C ASP A 44 4.02 -8.31 5.86
N LEU A 45 4.43 -7.44 4.93
CA LEU A 45 5.52 -7.70 3.99
C LEU A 45 6.88 -7.23 4.52
N GLY A 46 6.91 -6.70 5.75
CA GLY A 46 8.12 -6.17 6.37
C GLY A 46 8.40 -4.70 6.03
N TYR A 47 7.57 -4.05 5.20
CA TYR A 47 7.78 -2.65 4.84
C TYR A 47 7.38 -1.71 5.96
N ARG A 48 8.20 -0.68 6.16
CA ARG A 48 7.99 0.36 7.17
C ARG A 48 7.93 1.71 6.48
N TYR A 49 6.92 2.48 6.83
CA TYR A 49 6.56 3.72 6.13
C TYR A 49 6.88 4.93 6.98
N ASN A 50 7.34 5.99 6.31
CA ASN A 50 7.51 7.31 6.87
C ASN A 50 6.68 8.34 6.09
N TRP A 51 6.43 9.50 6.67
CA TRP A 51 5.78 10.60 5.95
C TRP A 51 6.72 11.24 4.93
N TYR A 52 6.29 11.35 3.67
CA TYR A 52 7.09 11.94 2.60
C TYR A 52 6.21 12.55 1.50
N ILE A 53 6.32 13.87 1.30
CA ILE A 53 5.64 14.73 0.30
C ILE A 53 4.12 14.47 0.15
N TYR A 54 3.75 13.31 -0.39
CA TYR A 54 2.40 12.82 -0.66
C TYR A 54 1.92 11.78 0.35
N GLY A 55 2.35 11.85 1.62
CA GLY A 55 1.93 10.93 2.69
C GLY A 55 2.86 9.72 2.92
N PRO A 56 2.36 8.55 3.36
CA PRO A 56 3.21 7.42 3.70
C PRO A 56 4.02 6.89 2.50
N TYR A 57 5.32 6.75 2.66
CA TYR A 57 6.25 6.26 1.65
C TYR A 57 7.30 5.32 2.27
N CYS A 58 7.65 4.27 1.55
CA CYS A 58 8.67 3.31 1.90
C CYS A 58 9.71 3.23 0.75
N PRO A 59 10.91 3.80 0.91
CA PRO A 59 11.96 3.69 -0.10
C PRO A 59 12.38 2.24 -0.38
N ALA A 60 12.41 1.38 0.65
CA ALA A 60 12.75 -0.03 0.50
C ALA A 60 11.80 -0.77 -0.44
N LEU A 61 10.48 -0.53 -0.33
CA LEU A 61 9.49 -1.10 -1.25
C LEU A 61 9.76 -0.67 -2.69
N ALA A 62 10.08 0.61 -2.92
CA ALA A 62 10.36 1.07 -4.28
C ALA A 62 11.60 0.34 -4.85
N ASN A 63 12.67 0.24 -4.06
CA ASN A 63 13.91 -0.44 -4.46
C ASN A 63 13.67 -1.92 -4.77
N ASP A 64 12.93 -2.62 -3.91
CA ASP A 64 12.64 -4.05 -4.09
C ASP A 64 11.81 -4.30 -5.35
N VAL A 65 10.85 -3.43 -5.65
CA VAL A 65 10.02 -3.56 -6.87
C VAL A 65 10.82 -3.23 -8.14
N PHE A 66 11.76 -2.27 -8.08
CA PHE A 66 12.70 -2.05 -9.19
C PHE A 66 13.61 -3.26 -9.41
N ALA A 67 14.20 -3.81 -8.36
CA ALA A 67 15.04 -5.01 -8.45
C ALA A 67 14.24 -6.22 -8.96
N LEU A 68 13.03 -6.41 -8.45
CA LEU A 68 12.13 -7.48 -8.90
C LEU A 68 11.77 -7.33 -10.39
N ARG A 69 11.56 -6.10 -10.89
CA ARG A 69 11.29 -5.86 -12.32
C ARG A 69 12.40 -6.40 -13.22
N GLU A 70 13.65 -6.21 -12.84
CA GLU A 70 14.81 -6.68 -13.60
C GLU A 70 14.97 -8.21 -13.52
N GLU A 71 14.60 -8.79 -12.38
CA GLU A 71 14.77 -10.23 -12.14
C GLU A 71 13.71 -11.09 -12.82
N ILE A 72 12.45 -10.63 -12.90
CA ILE A 72 11.36 -11.42 -13.51
C ILE A 72 11.55 -11.72 -15.01
N GLU A 73 12.42 -10.96 -15.69
CA GLU A 73 12.75 -11.21 -17.10
C GLU A 73 13.58 -12.50 -17.27
N HIS A 74 14.31 -12.89 -16.22
CA HIS A 74 15.28 -13.99 -16.25
C HIS A 74 14.85 -15.17 -15.38
N ASP A 75 14.03 -14.92 -14.36
CA ASP A 75 13.62 -15.90 -13.39
C ASP A 75 12.11 -15.85 -13.15
N LYS A 76 11.45 -16.97 -13.45
CA LYS A 76 10.00 -17.15 -13.33
C LYS A 76 9.60 -18.12 -12.23
N GLU A 77 10.49 -18.38 -11.27
CA GLU A 77 10.25 -19.29 -10.14
C GLU A 77 8.92 -18.96 -9.42
N PHE A 78 8.49 -17.69 -9.38
CA PHE A 78 7.23 -17.28 -8.78
C PHE A 78 5.98 -17.99 -9.36
N GLU A 79 6.02 -18.48 -10.61
CA GLU A 79 4.91 -19.20 -11.26
C GLU A 79 4.61 -20.55 -10.60
N GLU A 80 5.56 -21.12 -9.83
CA GLU A 80 5.38 -22.37 -9.10
C GLU A 80 4.71 -22.19 -7.72
N TYR A 81 4.50 -20.94 -7.31
CA TYR A 81 3.98 -20.60 -5.99
C TYR A 81 2.62 -19.92 -6.08
N GLU A 82 1.80 -20.17 -5.07
CA GLU A 82 0.57 -19.43 -4.87
C GLU A 82 0.48 -18.90 -3.45
N LEU A 83 -0.16 -17.73 -3.30
CA LEU A 83 -0.57 -17.25 -2.00
C LEU A 83 -1.55 -18.24 -1.36
N ASN A 84 -1.34 -18.53 -0.09
CA ASN A 84 -2.27 -19.37 0.65
C ASN A 84 -3.68 -18.74 0.65
N PRO A 85 -4.76 -19.56 0.72
CA PRO A 85 -6.13 -19.06 0.62
C PRO A 85 -6.51 -18.02 1.69
N LYS A 86 -5.91 -18.11 2.87
CA LYS A 86 -6.16 -17.17 3.98
C LYS A 86 -5.63 -15.78 3.67
N THR A 87 -4.43 -15.69 3.10
CA THR A 87 -3.84 -14.43 2.61
C THR A 87 -4.69 -13.88 1.47
N LYS A 88 -5.01 -14.68 0.44
CA LYS A 88 -5.88 -14.27 -0.67
C LYS A 88 -7.21 -13.68 -0.16
N LYS A 89 -7.84 -14.31 0.84
CA LYS A 89 -9.08 -13.79 1.45
C LYS A 89 -8.90 -12.42 2.11
N LYS A 90 -7.82 -12.20 2.86
CA LYS A 90 -7.53 -10.89 3.46
C LYS A 90 -7.31 -9.81 2.40
N LEU A 91 -6.60 -10.17 1.33
CA LEU A 91 -6.32 -9.28 0.21
C LEU A 91 -7.62 -8.88 -0.50
N ARG A 92 -8.50 -9.84 -0.79
CA ARG A 92 -9.80 -9.54 -1.41
C ARG A 92 -10.66 -8.61 -0.58
N ILE A 93 -10.71 -8.78 0.74
CA ILE A 93 -11.45 -7.86 1.61
C ILE A 93 -10.97 -6.42 1.40
N LEU A 94 -9.65 -6.17 1.32
CA LEU A 94 -9.10 -4.84 1.04
C LEU A 94 -9.58 -4.30 -0.31
N LEU A 95 -9.49 -5.11 -1.36
CA LEU A 95 -9.91 -4.73 -2.71
C LEU A 95 -11.41 -4.37 -2.73
N ASP A 96 -12.22 -5.18 -2.06
CA ASP A 96 -13.68 -5.07 -2.06
C ASP A 96 -14.25 -4.02 -1.10
N THR A 97 -13.46 -3.53 -0.12
CA THR A 97 -13.94 -2.52 0.84
C THR A 97 -13.18 -1.20 0.76
N ILE A 98 -11.86 -1.26 0.66
CA ILE A 98 -10.99 -0.08 0.72
C ILE A 98 -10.75 0.50 -0.68
N LEU A 99 -10.85 -0.32 -1.74
CA LEU A 99 -10.68 0.16 -3.12
C LEU A 99 -11.99 0.39 -3.89
N VAL A 100 -13.18 0.17 -3.31
CA VAL A 100 -14.46 0.47 -3.99
C VAL A 100 -14.65 1.97 -4.19
N ILE A 101 -14.45 2.44 -5.42
CA ILE A 101 -14.34 3.86 -5.78
C ILE A 101 -15.74 4.50 -5.69
N PRO A 102 -15.97 5.51 -4.82
CA PRO A 102 -17.13 6.37 -4.95
C PRO A 102 -17.01 7.13 -6.27
N PRO A 103 -18.11 7.29 -7.04
CA PRO A 103 -18.05 7.98 -8.31
C PRO A 103 -17.49 9.41 -8.14
N GLY A 104 -16.57 9.80 -9.01
CA GLY A 104 -16.03 11.17 -9.08
C GLY A 104 -14.65 11.42 -8.44
N ILE A 105 -13.99 10.39 -7.88
CA ILE A 105 -12.60 10.50 -7.38
C ILE A 105 -11.72 9.48 -8.07
N GLU A 106 -10.58 9.92 -8.59
CA GLU A 106 -9.60 9.03 -9.21
C GLU A 106 -8.94 8.11 -8.18
N GLU A 107 -8.58 6.88 -8.59
CA GLU A 107 -8.04 5.85 -7.69
C GLU A 107 -6.84 6.37 -6.87
N HIS A 108 -5.92 7.08 -7.52
CA HIS A 108 -4.68 7.54 -6.92
C HIS A 108 -4.89 8.61 -5.84
N GLU A 109 -5.85 9.52 -6.01
CA GLU A 109 -6.17 10.59 -5.06
C GLU A 109 -6.81 9.99 -3.80
N ARG A 110 -7.72 9.04 -3.98
CA ARG A 110 -8.35 8.34 -2.86
C ARG A 110 -7.35 7.51 -2.07
N LEU A 111 -6.49 6.75 -2.77
CA LEU A 111 -5.44 5.96 -2.14
C LEU A 111 -4.51 6.84 -1.30
N GLU A 112 -4.13 8.00 -1.84
CA GLU A 112 -3.35 8.99 -1.11
C GLU A 112 -4.10 9.52 0.12
N LEU A 113 -5.37 9.90 -0.04
CA LEU A 113 -6.19 10.42 1.05
C LEU A 113 -6.32 9.41 2.18
N LEU A 114 -6.75 8.18 1.88
CA LEU A 114 -6.97 7.12 2.86
C LEU A 114 -5.67 6.76 3.60
N ALA A 115 -4.59 6.56 2.84
CA ALA A 115 -3.31 6.21 3.42
C ALA A 115 -2.76 7.37 4.28
N SER A 116 -2.93 8.61 3.84
CA SER A 116 -2.48 9.79 4.57
C SER A 116 -3.28 10.01 5.85
N LEU A 117 -4.62 9.93 5.80
CA LEU A 117 -5.47 10.05 6.98
C LEU A 117 -5.16 8.97 8.00
N HIS A 118 -5.06 7.72 7.56
CA HIS A 118 -4.72 6.61 8.45
C HIS A 118 -3.33 6.83 9.08
N TYR A 119 -2.33 7.19 8.27
CA TYR A 119 -0.97 7.44 8.77
C TYR A 119 -0.95 8.57 9.79
N LEU A 120 -1.57 9.72 9.50
CA LEU A 120 -1.59 10.87 10.41
C LEU A 120 -2.30 10.56 11.73
N LYS A 121 -3.42 9.83 11.67
CA LYS A 121 -4.21 9.49 12.86
C LYS A 121 -3.50 8.48 13.75
N HIS A 122 -2.92 7.44 13.15
CA HIS A 122 -2.46 6.27 13.88
C HIS A 122 -0.94 6.20 14.08
N ILE A 123 -0.15 6.63 13.10
CA ILE A 123 1.30 6.40 13.07
C ILE A 123 2.09 7.68 13.36
N ALA A 124 1.70 8.80 12.75
CA ALA A 124 2.44 10.05 12.90
C ALA A 124 2.53 10.46 14.37
N TYR A 125 3.73 10.87 14.77
CA TYR A 125 3.90 11.55 16.04
C TYR A 125 3.30 12.95 15.92
N TRP A 126 2.39 13.27 16.83
CA TRP A 126 1.90 14.62 17.02
C TRP A 126 2.14 14.99 18.48
N ALA A 127 2.93 16.03 18.73
CA ALA A 127 3.21 16.50 20.09
C ALA A 127 1.95 16.85 20.91
N GLY A 128 0.83 17.13 20.23
CA GLY A 128 -0.48 17.42 20.79
C GLY A 128 -1.46 16.24 20.76
N LYS A 129 -1.01 14.98 20.63
CA LYS A 129 -1.91 13.80 20.59
C LYS A 129 -2.78 13.66 21.85
N GLY A 130 -2.34 14.24 22.98
CA GLY A 130 -3.13 14.35 24.21
C GLY A 130 -4.08 15.56 24.27
N ASN A 131 -4.10 16.42 23.25
CA ASN A 131 -5.02 17.53 23.16
C ASN A 131 -6.43 17.01 22.80
N PRO A 132 -7.48 17.31 23.58
CA PRO A 132 -8.85 16.89 23.29
C PRO A 132 -9.32 17.25 21.86
N LYS A 133 -8.79 18.35 21.30
CA LYS A 133 -9.10 18.82 19.94
C LYS A 133 -8.53 17.91 18.84
N PHE A 134 -7.59 17.00 19.14
CA PHE A 134 -7.03 16.09 18.15
C PHE A 134 -8.12 15.22 17.53
N ASN A 135 -8.98 14.62 18.37
CA ASN A 135 -10.08 13.80 17.88
C ASN A 135 -11.14 14.66 17.15
N GLU A 136 -11.37 15.89 17.61
CA GLU A 136 -12.30 16.83 16.94
C GLU A 136 -11.85 17.18 15.52
N VAL A 137 -10.55 17.35 15.26
CA VAL A 137 -10.03 17.63 13.91
C VAL A 137 -10.36 16.47 12.96
N PHE A 138 -10.10 15.22 13.36
CA PHE A 138 -10.42 14.07 12.52
C PHE A 138 -11.92 13.82 12.38
N GLN A 139 -12.73 14.10 13.41
CA GLN A 139 -14.19 14.01 13.29
C GLN A 139 -14.73 15.04 12.29
N LYS A 140 -14.28 16.29 12.37
CA LYS A 140 -14.67 17.33 11.41
C LYS A 140 -14.26 17.01 9.97
N LEU A 141 -13.12 16.35 9.77
CA LEU A 141 -12.67 15.89 8.45
C LEU A 141 -13.50 14.71 7.90
N ILE A 142 -14.16 13.94 8.76
CA ILE A 142 -15.06 12.84 8.35
C ILE A 142 -16.46 13.38 8.06
N GLU A 143 -16.88 14.46 8.74
CA GLU A 143 -18.20 15.08 8.60
C GLU A 143 -18.30 16.09 7.43
N SER A 144 -17.16 16.53 6.89
CA SER A 144 -17.06 17.48 5.76
C SER A 144 -17.01 16.78 4.40
#